data_AF-A0A821J060-F1
#
_entry.id   AF-A0A821J060-F1
#
_cell.length_a   1.000
_cell.length_b   1.000
_cell.length_c   1.000
_cell.angle_alpha   90.00
_cell.angle_beta   90.00
_cell.angle_gamma   90.00
#
_symmetry.space_group_name_H-M   'P 1'
#
loop_
_entity.id
_entity.type
_entity.pdbx_description
1 polymer ?
#
loop_
_entity_poly.entity_id
_entity_poly.type
_entity_poly.pdbx_seq_one_letter_code
_entity_poly.pdbx_strand_id
1 'polypeptide(L)' 'TPTDDILVTENYGGSISILTGDTTSVFADASNGIARAFGMAFVPGWFYVANAGDLRRFRYQTG' A
#
# COMPACT_ATOMS: atom_id res chain seq x y z
N THR A 1 -8.77 -5.46 -1.49
CA THR A 1 -8.14 -5.04 -2.77
C THR A 1 -8.99 -5.62 -3.89
N PRO A 2 -8.70 -5.35 -5.16
CA PRO A 2 -9.35 -6.06 -6.27
C PRO A 2 -9.14 -7.60 -6.28
N THR A 3 -8.37 -8.16 -5.34
CA THR A 3 -7.90 -9.56 -5.29
C THR A 3 -8.17 -10.24 -3.95
N ASP A 4 -9.19 -9.80 -3.19
CA ASP A 4 -9.51 -10.30 -1.83
C ASP A 4 -8.44 -10.08 -0.74
N ASP A 5 -7.29 -9.51 -1.07
CA ASP A 5 -6.29 -9.10 -0.08
C ASP A 5 -6.72 -7.87 0.71
N ILE A 6 -6.20 -7.71 1.93
CA ILE A 6 -6.39 -6.51 2.73
C ILE A 6 -5.06 -5.78 2.86
N LEU A 7 -5.01 -4.54 2.38
CA LEU A 7 -3.88 -3.65 2.65
C LEU A 7 -4.17 -2.78 3.86
N VAL A 8 -3.19 -2.67 4.75
CA VAL A 8 -3.28 -1.89 5.98
C VAL A 8 -2.15 -0.87 6.00
N THR A 9 -2.49 0.39 6.22
CA THR A 9 -1.48 1.43 6.42
C THR A 9 -0.97 1.40 7.86
N GLU A 10 0.29 1.04 8.04
CA GLU A 10 0.96 1.07 9.35
C GLU A 10 1.61 2.43 9.54
N ASN A 11 0.77 3.42 9.83
CA ASN A 11 1.12 4.84 9.75
C ASN A 11 2.39 5.21 10.54
N TYR A 12 2.56 4.71 11.77
CA TYR A 12 3.77 4.95 12.56
C TYR A 12 4.91 3.96 12.27
N GLY A 13 4.62 2.83 11.61
CA GLY A 13 5.60 1.84 11.20
C GLY A 13 6.31 2.18 9.89
N GLY A 14 5.82 3.18 9.15
CA GLY A 14 6.39 3.58 7.86
C GLY A 14 6.24 2.51 6.78
N SER A 15 5.21 1.66 6.90
CA SER A 15 4.98 0.55 6.00
C SER A 15 3.50 0.39 5.64
N ILE A 16 3.26 -0.44 4.63
CA ILE A 16 1.96 -0.97 4.28
C ILE A 16 2.06 -2.48 4.45
N SER A 17 1.18 -3.06 5.24
CA SER A 17 1.05 -4.51 5.40
C SER A 17 0.03 -5.05 4.39
N ILE A 18 0.21 -6.30 3.98
CA ILE A 18 -0.79 -7.07 3.24
C ILE A 18 -1.18 -8.30 4.06
N LEU A 19 -2.49 -8.52 4.16
CA LEU A 19 -3.09 -9.73 4.69
C LEU A 19 -3.65 -10.54 3.52
N THR A 20 -3.10 -11.74 3.33
CA THR A 20 -3.55 -12.73 2.34
C THR A 20 -4.03 -13.98 3.09
N GLY A 21 -5.34 -14.20 3.12
CA GLY A 21 -5.95 -15.18 4.03
C GLY A 21 -5.63 -14.82 5.49
N ASP A 22 -4.96 -15.71 6.22
CA ASP A 22 -4.57 -15.50 7.62
C ASP A 22 -3.10 -15.05 7.78
N THR A 23 -2.38 -14.82 6.69
CA THR A 23 -0.95 -14.45 6.74
C THR A 23 -0.74 -12.96 6.50
N THR A 24 -0.01 -12.31 7.40
CA THR A 24 0.41 -10.91 7.24
C THR A 24 1.86 -10.82 6.78
N SER A 25 2.14 -9.94 5.83
CA SER A 25 3.50 -9.61 5.40
C SER A 25 3.64 -8.13 5.02
N VAL A 26 4.87 -7.67 4.78
CA VAL A 26 5.13 -6.29 4.33
C VAL A 26 4.88 -6.20 2.83
N PHE A 27 3.97 -5.32 2.43
CA PHE A 27 3.69 -5.01 1.04
C PHE A 27 4.62 -3.92 0.49
N ALA A 28 4.84 -2.87 1.28
CA ALA A 28 5.71 -1.76 0.91
C ALA A 28 6.28 -1.08 2.17
N ASP A 29 7.48 -0.53 2.05
CA ASP A 29 8.19 0.17 3.13
C ASP A 29 9.00 1.36 2.61
N ALA A 30 9.97 1.82 3.40
CA ALA A 30 10.88 2.92 3.04
C ALA A 30 11.64 2.68 1.73
N SER A 31 11.91 1.42 1.34
CA SER A 31 12.54 1.10 0.05
C SER A 31 11.65 1.45 -1.14
N ASN A 32 10.33 1.46 -0.95
CA ASN A 32 9.34 1.95 -1.92
C ASN A 32 9.07 3.46 -1.78
N GLY A 33 9.77 4.14 -0.88
CA GLY A 33 9.55 5.54 -0.56
C GLY A 33 8.32 5.79 0.31
N ILE A 34 7.84 4.78 1.04
CA ILE A 34 6.80 4.96 2.06
C ILE A 34 7.44 5.50 3.33
N ALA A 35 7.00 6.67 3.76
CA ALA A 35 7.44 7.29 5.01
C ALA A 35 6.34 7.19 6.07
N ARG A 36 5.10 7.56 5.71
CA ARG A 36 3.94 7.53 6.59
C ARG A 36 2.67 7.51 5.73
N ALA A 37 2.09 6.33 5.54
CA ALA A 37 0.91 6.14 4.71
C ALA A 37 -0.38 6.43 5.50
N PHE A 38 -1.28 7.24 4.95
CA PHE A 38 -2.55 7.63 5.58
C PHE A 38 -3.79 7.04 4.91
N GLY A 39 -3.67 6.71 3.62
CA GLY A 39 -4.78 6.25 2.81
C GLY A 39 -4.30 5.73 1.47
N MET A 40 -5.14 4.92 0.84
CA MET A 40 -4.80 4.19 -0.38
C MET A 40 -5.99 4.17 -1.33
N ALA A 41 -5.72 4.22 -2.63
CA ALA A 41 -6.75 4.10 -3.66
C ALA A 41 -6.22 3.31 -4.86
N PHE A 42 -7.09 2.46 -5.40
CA PHE A 42 -6.84 1.73 -6.65
C PHE A 42 -7.67 2.35 -7.77
N VAL A 43 -7.03 2.56 -8.91
CA VAL A 43 -7.69 2.88 -10.19
C VAL A 43 -7.08 2.01 -11.28
N PRO A 44 -7.72 1.84 -12.45
CA PRO A 44 -7.16 1.03 -13.51
C PRO A 44 -5.71 1.42 -13.86
N GLY A 45 -4.78 0.47 -13.71
CA GLY A 45 -3.37 0.65 -14.02
C GLY A 45 -2.51 1.27 -12.90
N TRP A 46 -3.11 1.72 -11.79
CA TRP A 46 -2.42 2.49 -10.76
C TRP A 46 -2.89 2.22 -9.33
N PHE A 47 -1.93 2.27 -8.41
CA PHE A 47 -2.13 2.26 -6.97
C PHE A 47 -1.55 3.55 -6.38
N TYR A 48 -2.37 4.28 -5.63
CA TYR A 48 -2.01 5.55 -5.01
C TYR A 48 -1.90 5.41 -3.50
N VAL A 49 -0.89 6.05 -2.92
CA VAL A 49 -0.68 6.12 -1.48
C VAL A 49 -0.56 7.59 -1.06
N ALA A 50 -1.46 8.03 -0.19
CA ALA A 50 -1.29 9.29 0.51
C ALA A 50 -0.16 9.12 1.52
N ASN A 51 1.01 9.67 1.21
CA ASN A 51 2.22 9.56 2.00
C ASN A 51 2.56 10.92 2.64
N ALA A 52 3.29 10.94 3.75
CA ALA A 52 3.70 12.22 4.33
C ALA A 52 4.62 12.98 3.39
N GLY A 53 4.22 14.18 3.01
CA GLY A 53 4.98 15.10 2.16
C GLY A 53 4.73 14.94 0.66
N ASP A 54 4.14 13.83 0.19
CA ASP A 54 3.86 13.62 -1.22
C ASP A 54 2.74 12.59 -1.50
N LEU A 55 2.27 12.57 -2.75
CA LEU A 55 1.44 11.49 -3.28
C LEU A 55 2.33 10.48 -4.01
N ARG A 56 2.32 9.22 -3.57
CA ARG A 56 3.02 8.14 -4.27
C ARG A 56 2.07 7.42 -5.21
N ARG A 57 2.57 7.03 -6.38
CA ARG A 57 1.86 6.18 -7.33
C ARG A 57 2.73 5.03 -7.81
N PHE A 58 2.13 3.87 -7.93
CA PHE A 58 2.76 2.64 -8.40
C PHE A 58 1.93 2.06 -9.53
N ARG A 59 2.58 1.40 -10.50
CA ARG A 59 1.85 0.63 -11.50
C ARG A 59 1.14 -0.52 -10.80
N TYR A 60 -0.14 -0.70 -11.11
CA TYR A 60 -0.94 -1.78 -10.57
C TYR A 60 -1.69 -2.47 -11.69
N GLN A 61 -1.50 -3.78 -11.80
CA GLN A 61 -2.27 -4.65 -12.68
C GLN A 61 -2.97 -5.65 -11.78
N THR A 62 -4.29 -5.75 -11.91
CA THR A 62 -5.03 -6.90 -11.40
C THR A 62 -4.53 -8.15 -12.10
N GLY A 63 -4.01 -9.10 -11.32
CA GLY A 63 -3.68 -10.45 -11.77
C GLY A 63 -4.91 -11.35 -11.74
#